data_AF-A0AAN6UR43-F1
#
_entry.id   AF-A0AAN6UR43-F1
#
_cell.length_a   1.000
_cell.length_b   1.000
_cell.length_c   1.000
_cell.angle_alpha   90.00
_cell.angle_beta   90.00
_cell.angle_gamma   90.00
#
_symmetry.space_group_name_H-M   'P 1'
#
loop_
_entity.id
_entity.type
_entity.pdbx_description
1 polymer ?
#
loop_
_entity_poly.entity_id
_entity_poly.type
_entity_poly.pdbx_seq_one_letter_code
_entity_poly.pdbx_strand_id
1 'polypeptide(L)'
;ELVLVGEMDAAWREECGVLRRRLEEWRGKLGELDGGGQVGGESNLDRIVAGCCALVHGMLAELEVMEQIAREAAAEEMRWVRAMNRRGRGGADQDGPRAGAIWRAL
;
A
#
# COMPACT_ATOMS: atom_id res chain seq x y z
N GLU A 1 -6.60 -19.50 1.59
CA GLU A 1 -5.21 -19.45 1.11
C GLU A 1 -4.56 -18.24 1.77
N LEU A 2 -3.39 -18.39 2.40
CA LEU A 2 -2.66 -17.27 3.00
C LEU A 2 -1.68 -16.76 1.94
N VAL A 3 -1.91 -15.56 1.44
CA VAL A 3 -1.01 -14.89 0.48
C VAL A 3 -0.03 -14.04 1.27
N LEU A 4 1.26 -14.13 0.96
CA LEU A 4 2.28 -13.28 1.59
C LEU A 4 2.13 -11.83 1.11
N VAL A 5 2.41 -10.85 1.95
CA VAL A 5 2.39 -9.42 1.60
C VAL A 5 3.43 -9.11 0.53
N GLY A 6 4.56 -9.85 0.52
CA GLY A 6 5.52 -9.81 -0.58
C GLY A 6 4.92 -10.25 -1.93
N GLU A 7 3.91 -11.13 -1.91
CA GLU A 7 3.17 -11.62 -3.07
C GLU A 7 1.94 -10.74 -3.40
N MET A 8 1.56 -9.79 -2.53
CA MET A 8 0.53 -8.75 -2.79
C MET A 8 0.94 -7.74 -3.89
N ASP A 9 2.10 -8.00 -4.51
CA ASP A 9 2.42 -7.73 -5.92
C ASP A 9 2.73 -6.29 -6.36
N ALA A 10 3.60 -6.22 -7.36
CA ALA A 10 3.94 -5.01 -8.10
C ALA A 10 2.73 -4.42 -8.82
N ALA A 11 1.75 -5.23 -9.27
CA ALA A 11 0.55 -4.74 -9.94
C ALA A 11 -0.30 -3.84 -9.02
N TRP A 12 -0.55 -4.25 -7.77
CA TRP A 12 -1.29 -3.42 -6.82
C TRP A 12 -0.58 -2.09 -6.53
N ARG A 13 0.76 -2.12 -6.42
CA ARG A 13 1.56 -0.89 -6.24
C ARG A 13 1.48 0.02 -7.46
N GLU A 14 1.50 -0.54 -8.67
CA GLU A 14 1.34 0.23 -9.90
C GLU A 14 -0.07 0.84 -9.98
N GLU A 15 -1.11 0.09 -9.64
CA GLU A 15 -2.50 0.60 -9.57
C GLU A 15 -2.62 1.76 -8.58
N CYS A 16 -2.06 1.63 -7.37
CA CYS A 16 -2.00 2.72 -6.40
C CYS A 16 -1.23 3.94 -6.96
N GLY A 17 -0.15 3.70 -7.71
CA GLY A 17 0.63 4.74 -8.37
C GLY A 17 -0.13 5.45 -9.50
N VAL A 18 -0.90 4.72 -10.30
CA VAL A 18 -1.80 5.28 -11.32
C VAL A 18 -2.89 6.14 -10.67
N LEU A 19 -3.53 5.62 -9.62
CA LEU A 19 -4.56 6.35 -8.87
C LEU A 19 -4.01 7.64 -8.25
N ARG A 20 -2.84 7.55 -7.59
CA ARG A 20 -2.17 8.72 -7.00
C ARG A 20 -1.90 9.80 -8.04
N ARG A 21 -1.31 9.45 -9.19
CA ARG A 21 -1.04 10.40 -10.29
C ARG A 21 -2.31 11.09 -10.78
N ARG A 22 -3.41 10.34 -10.93
CA ARG A 22 -4.69 10.88 -11.40
C ARG A 22 -5.34 11.83 -10.38
N LEU A 23 -5.27 11.48 -9.09
CA LEU A 23 -5.76 12.34 -8.01
C LEU A 23 -4.95 13.63 -7.90
N GLU A 24 -3.63 13.55 -8.07
CA GLU A 24 -2.73 14.70 -8.13
C GLU A 24 -3.07 15.63 -9.30
N GLU A 25 -3.34 15.08 -10.48
CA GLU A 25 -3.82 15.86 -11.62
C GLU A 25 -5.15 16.56 -11.33
N TRP A 26 -6.10 15.86 -10.70
CA TRP A 26 -7.38 16.43 -10.30
C TRP A 26 -7.24 17.52 -9.24
N ARG A 27 -6.33 17.34 -8.29
CA ARG A 27 -6.01 18.36 -7.28
C ARG A 27 -5.52 19.65 -7.93
N GLY A 28 -4.65 19.54 -8.94
CA GLY A 28 -4.19 20.70 -9.72
C GLY A 28 -5.34 21.42 -10.42
N LYS A 29 -6.16 20.68 -11.19
CA LYS A 29 -7.31 21.25 -11.93
C LYS A 29 -8.34 21.89 -11.01
N LEU A 30 -8.63 21.28 -9.86
CA LEU A 30 -9.57 21.83 -8.90
C LEU A 30 -9.02 23.09 -8.22
N GLY A 31 -7.71 23.13 -7.94
CA GLY A 31 -7.04 24.34 -7.41
C GLY A 31 -7.10 25.53 -8.37
N GLU A 32 -7.04 25.30 -9.68
CA GLU A 32 -7.23 26.34 -10.70
C GLU A 32 -8.66 26.91 -10.68
N LEU A 33 -9.67 26.07 -10.42
CA LEU A 33 -11.08 26.48 -10.36
C LEU A 33 -11.41 27.24 -9.07
N ASP A 34 -10.82 26.85 -7.94
CA ASP A 34 -11.02 27.50 -6.64
C ASP A 34 -10.39 28.91 -6.58
N GLY A 35 -9.29 29.14 -7.32
CA GLY A 35 -8.58 30.43 -7.35
C GLY A 35 -9.24 31.55 -8.18
N GLY A 36 -10.31 31.25 -8.94
CA GLY A 36 -10.94 32.21 -9.86
C GLY A 36 -12.10 33.03 -9.28
N GLY A 37 -12.58 32.70 -8.08
CA GLY A 37 -13.84 33.21 -7.51
C GLY A 37 -13.69 34.24 -6.39
N GLN A 38 -12.95 35.33 -6.60
CA GLN A 38 -12.91 36.44 -5.64
C GLN A 38 -13.68 37.65 -6.18
N VAL A 39 -15.02 37.65 -6.13
CA VAL A 39 -15.91 38.80 -5.85
C VAL A 39 -17.35 38.26 -5.71
N GLY A 40 -17.83 38.09 -4.47
CA GLY A 40 -19.27 38.07 -4.15
C GLY A 40 -19.93 36.70 -3.86
N GLY A 41 -19.98 36.33 -2.57
CA GLY A 41 -20.86 35.29 -2.01
C GLY A 41 -20.52 33.85 -2.40
N GLU A 42 -20.52 32.92 -1.43
CA GLU A 42 -20.36 31.48 -1.71
C GLU A 42 -21.43 31.01 -2.70
N SER A 43 -21.03 30.72 -3.93
CA SER A 43 -21.90 30.10 -4.91
C SER A 43 -22.04 28.60 -4.61
N ASN A 44 -23.12 27.98 -5.10
CA ASN A 44 -23.27 26.52 -5.01
C ASN A 44 -22.13 25.79 -5.73
N LEU A 45 -21.53 26.41 -6.76
CA LEU A 45 -20.38 25.84 -7.47
C LEU A 45 -19.13 25.83 -6.57
N ASP A 46 -18.87 26.92 -5.85
CA ASP A 46 -17.72 27.01 -4.93
C ASP A 46 -17.79 25.92 -3.86
N ARG A 47 -19.00 25.68 -3.31
CA ARG A 47 -19.22 24.58 -2.36
C ARG A 47 -18.96 23.20 -2.95
N ILE A 48 -19.37 22.96 -4.20
CA ILE A 48 -19.13 21.70 -4.89
C ILE A 48 -17.63 21.53 -5.16
N VAL A 49 -16.94 22.57 -5.65
CA VAL A 49 -15.49 22.55 -5.90
C VAL A 49 -14.72 22.29 -4.61
N ALA A 50 -15.07 22.98 -3.52
CA ALA A 50 -14.49 22.73 -2.20
C ALA A 50 -14.71 21.28 -1.72
N GLY A 51 -15.91 20.72 -1.94
CA GLY A 51 -16.21 19.32 -1.65
C GLY A 51 -15.37 18.34 -2.47
N CYS A 52 -15.20 18.60 -3.77
CA CYS A 52 -14.32 17.82 -4.64
C CYS A 52 -12.85 17.90 -4.20
N CYS A 53 -12.38 19.09 -3.82
CA CYS A 53 -11.04 19.28 -3.25
C CYS A 53 -10.87 18.42 -2.00
N ALA A 54 -11.80 18.48 -1.06
CA ALA A 54 -11.74 17.69 0.17
C ALA A 54 -11.71 16.18 -0.11
N LEU A 55 -12.52 15.70 -1.07
CA LEU A 55 -12.53 14.29 -1.47
C LEU A 55 -11.19 13.83 -2.04
N VAL A 56 -10.61 14.61 -2.96
CA VAL A 56 -9.30 14.28 -3.56
C VAL A 56 -8.19 14.24 -2.50
N HIS A 57 -8.18 15.21 -1.58
CA HIS A 57 -7.23 15.20 -0.46
C HIS A 57 -7.43 13.97 0.44
N GLY A 58 -8.67 13.60 0.74
CA GLY A 58 -9.00 12.39 1.50
C GLY A 58 -8.48 11.12 0.83
N MET A 59 -8.75 10.95 -0.47
CA MET A 59 -8.30 9.78 -1.23
C MET A 59 -6.77 9.68 -1.30
N LEU A 60 -6.06 10.81 -1.40
CA LEU A 60 -4.59 10.82 -1.35
C LEU A 60 -4.06 10.39 0.02
N ALA A 61 -4.67 10.89 1.11
CA ALA A 61 -4.31 10.49 2.47
C ALA A 61 -4.58 9.00 2.71
N GLU A 62 -5.70 8.47 2.21
CA GLU A 62 -6.01 7.03 2.29
C GLU A 62 -4.96 6.18 1.57
N LEU A 63 -4.52 6.59 0.37
CA LEU A 63 -3.44 5.88 -0.35
C LEU A 63 -2.12 5.86 0.43
N GLU A 64 -1.78 6.93 1.16
CA GLU A 64 -0.61 6.96 2.04
C GLU A 64 -0.74 6.00 3.22
N VAL A 65 -1.92 5.96 3.85
CA VAL A 65 -2.21 5.00 4.93
C VAL A 65 -2.16 3.57 4.44
N MET A 66 -2.73 3.27 3.27
CA MET A 66 -2.66 1.94 2.64
C MET A 66 -1.22 1.51 2.40
N GLU A 67 -0.37 2.42 1.92
CA GLU A 67 1.05 2.13 1.69
C GLU A 67 1.80 1.86 3.01
N GLN A 68 1.47 2.62 4.07
CA GLN A 68 2.01 2.40 5.41
C GLN A 68 1.64 1.02 5.95
N ILE A 69 0.36 0.65 5.89
CA ILE A 69 -0.14 -0.66 6.34
C ILE A 69 0.57 -1.78 5.58
N ALA A 70 0.71 -1.64 4.25
CA ALA A 70 1.41 -2.64 3.44
C ALA A 70 2.89 -2.79 3.85
N ARG A 71 3.59 -1.68 4.15
CA ARG A 71 4.98 -1.71 4.64
C ARG A 71 5.08 -2.38 6.01
N GLU A 72 4.16 -2.09 6.92
CA GLU A 72 4.11 -2.70 8.25
C GLU A 72 3.83 -4.20 8.19
N ALA A 73 2.85 -4.60 7.38
CA ALA A 73 2.50 -6.01 7.20
C ALA A 73 3.66 -6.81 6.59
N ALA A 74 4.36 -6.26 5.59
CA ALA A 74 5.56 -6.88 5.02
C ALA A 74 6.71 -7.01 6.05
N ALA A 75 6.88 -6.01 6.90
CA ALA A 75 7.88 -6.06 7.97
C ALA A 75 7.55 -7.14 9.02
N GLU A 76 6.29 -7.22 9.44
CA GLU A 76 5.84 -8.23 10.39
C GLU A 76 5.93 -9.65 9.82
N GLU A 77 5.54 -9.83 8.56
CA GLU A 77 5.72 -11.08 7.83
C GLU A 77 7.20 -11.49 7.79
N MET A 78 8.10 -10.58 7.41
CA MET A 78 9.54 -10.86 7.36
C MET A 78 10.10 -11.24 8.75
N ARG A 79 9.60 -10.63 9.83
CA ARG A 79 9.95 -11.02 11.21
C ARG A 79 9.46 -12.43 11.52
N TRP A 80 8.20 -12.73 11.18
CA TRP A 80 7.60 -14.04 11.38
C TRP A 80 8.35 -15.13 10.60
N VAL A 81 8.65 -14.91 9.32
CA VAL A 81 9.45 -15.83 8.48
C VAL A 81 10.82 -16.09 9.11
N ARG A 82 11.53 -15.03 9.53
CA ARG A 82 12.84 -15.17 10.19
C ARG A 82 12.74 -15.93 11.52
N ALA A 83 11.71 -15.68 12.32
CA ALA A 83 11.49 -16.38 13.59
C ALA A 83 11.19 -17.87 13.36
N MET A 84 10.34 -18.19 12.39
CA MET A 84 10.04 -19.56 12.00
C MET A 84 11.27 -20.29 11.47
N ASN A 85 12.08 -19.65 10.62
CA ASN A 85 13.33 -20.21 10.12
C ASN A 85 14.34 -20.50 11.25
N ARG A 86 14.42 -19.64 12.29
CA ARG A 86 15.25 -19.88 13.47
C ARG A 86 14.73 -21.06 14.31
N ARG A 87 13.41 -21.14 14.54
CA ARG A 87 12.79 -22.27 15.26
C ARG A 87 13.01 -23.60 14.55
N GLY A 88 12.88 -23.61 13.21
CA GLY A 88 13.15 -24.81 12.39
C GLY A 88 14.62 -25.24 12.37
N ARG A 89 15.57 -24.31 12.60
CA ARG A 89 17.01 -24.63 12.71
C ARG A 89 17.46 -24.97 14.14
N GLY A 90 16.75 -24.49 15.16
CA GLY A 90 17.09 -24.66 16.58
C GLY A 90 16.49 -25.90 17.27
N GLY A 91 15.70 -26.70 16.56
CA GLY A 91 15.15 -27.98 17.03
C GLY A 91 15.88 -29.22 16.51
N ALA A 92 17.08 -29.06 15.93
CA ALA A 92 17.88 -30.16 15.38
C ALA A 92 19.01 -30.59 16.33
N ASP A 93 18.74 -30.59 17.63
CA ASP A 93 19.59 -31.29 18.61
C ASP A 93 18.88 -32.44 19.34
N GLN A 94 17.73 -32.94 18.85
CA GLN A 94 17.18 -34.22 19.30
C GLN A 94 16.50 -34.97 18.12
N ASP A 95 17.22 -35.95 17.57
CA ASP A 95 16.75 -37.17 16.89
C ASP A 95 15.59 -37.08 15.87
N GLY A 96 15.82 -36.43 14.73
CA GLY A 96 15.02 -36.63 13.51
C GLY A 96 15.92 -36.85 12.29
N PRO A 97 15.63 -37.82 11.40
CA PRO A 97 16.49 -38.11 10.25
C PRO A 97 16.63 -36.86 9.38
N ARG A 98 17.88 -36.42 9.20
CA ARG A 98 18.24 -35.31 8.31
C ARG A 98 17.65 -35.59 6.94
N ALA A 99 16.75 -34.74 6.48
CA ALA A 99 16.33 -34.70 5.09
C ALA A 99 17.57 -34.38 4.23
N GLY A 100 18.22 -35.43 3.72
CA GLY A 100 19.29 -35.33 2.74
C GLY A 100 18.75 -34.73 1.46
N ALA A 101 19.54 -33.84 0.84
CA ALA A 101 19.22 -33.20 -0.42
C ALA A 101 18.87 -34.25 -1.49
N ILE A 102 17.60 -34.29 -1.89
CA ILE A 102 17.07 -35.21 -2.91
C ILE A 102 17.42 -34.76 -4.34
N TRP A 103 18.10 -33.62 -4.50
CA TRP A 103 18.39 -33.00 -5.81
C TRP A 103 19.62 -33.58 -6.52
N ARG A 104 20.09 -34.77 -6.14
CA ARG A 104 21.07 -35.53 -6.92
C ARG A 104 20.61 -36.97 -7.10
N ALA A 105 19.48 -37.15 -7.76
CA ALA A 105 19.15 -38.37 -8.47
C ALA A 105 18.11 -38.02 -9.53
N LEU A 106 18.61 -37.54 -10.68
CA LEU A 106 18.26 -37.95 -12.04
C LEU A 106 19.21 -37.25 -13.01
#